data_AF-A0AA37JMB1-F1
#
_entry.id   AF-A0AA37JMB1-F1
#
_cell.length_a   1.000
_cell.length_b   1.000
_cell.length_c   1.000
_cell.angle_alpha   90.00
_cell.angle_beta   90.00
_cell.angle_gamma   90.00
#
_symmetry.space_group_name_H-M   'P 1'
#
loop_
_entity.id
_entity.type
_entity.pdbx_description
1 polymer ?
#
loop_
_entity_poly.entity_id
_entity_poly.type
_entity_poly.pdbx_seq_one_letter_code
_entity_poly.pdbx_strand_id
1 'polypeptide(L)'
;MKVAVTIGSDQAGDSAFVVWRGFEESIRKAAAFGYDGVELAMRSANDVEACDLKRWLSESGMEVSCITTGRMFAEDHLYFTHPDPEIRKRAKDSYKSLIDMASEYCNLINIGRVRGEKGKEQSEEEADRLFLDAYREICSYAEKKGVQVLIEPVNRYEMNLINSLDQGAEFLSRAGCPNGGLHADVFHMNIEDDRIGESLIRNGNWIKYVHIADSNRLAPGSGHLDFNEIFTALKRADYDGWISMEMLPGNDPDEEVKKALKYISPWVSRNDCEEEKMEQLSRKFRKELIQLLHSKGTGHPGGSLSCVELLTTLYYKFLRVDPKCPDREGRDRLILSKGHAAPILYCILAEKGFFPVEELETFRQAGSRLQGHPCRHKTPGIECSSGPLGLGLGAGLGMALAEKLKKSDARIFVVMGDGEIQEGAVWEAASAAVKYRLDHLTAVLDFNGVQLDGTLEEILPPGDLVKRWEAVGWNVISCDGHSIPEIMKSVELAKQCRQKPSIIIAKTVKGRGVSFMEGRHQWHGKVINDEDFKRAMQELDMERGEQSAGE
;
A
#
# COMPACT_ATOMS: atom_id res chain seq x y z
N MET A 1 -5.41 -3.73 4.13
CA MET A 1 -6.62 -3.46 4.96
C MET A 1 -6.39 -2.16 5.72
N LYS A 2 -7.41 -1.31 5.84
CA LYS A 2 -7.37 -0.09 6.67
C LYS A 2 -8.01 -0.33 8.04
N VAL A 3 -7.56 0.36 9.08
CA VAL A 3 -8.05 0.19 10.46
C VAL A 3 -8.87 1.40 10.90
N ALA A 4 -10.04 1.13 11.47
CA ALA A 4 -10.92 2.11 12.08
C ALA A 4 -11.29 1.73 13.53
N VAL A 5 -11.95 2.66 14.22
CA VAL A 5 -12.51 2.47 15.56
C VAL A 5 -13.89 3.07 15.63
N THR A 6 -14.82 2.37 16.28
CA THR A 6 -16.22 2.79 16.41
C THR A 6 -16.38 3.89 17.45
N ILE A 7 -16.95 5.03 17.04
CA ILE A 7 -17.15 6.21 17.87
C ILE A 7 -18.61 6.68 17.82
N GLY A 8 -19.06 7.36 18.87
CA GLY A 8 -20.43 7.87 18.97
C GLY A 8 -20.52 9.31 19.44
N SER A 9 -21.72 9.87 19.35
CA SER A 9 -22.04 11.18 19.96
C SER A 9 -21.88 11.15 21.49
N ASP A 10 -21.81 12.32 22.12
CA ASP A 10 -21.76 12.44 23.60
C ASP A 10 -22.98 11.80 24.29
N GLN A 11 -24.10 11.68 23.57
CA GLN A 11 -25.34 11.10 24.07
C GLN A 11 -25.48 9.61 23.78
N ALA A 12 -24.47 8.96 23.16
CA ALA A 12 -24.53 7.55 22.85
C ALA A 12 -24.64 6.70 24.13
N GLY A 13 -25.69 5.88 24.22
CA GLY A 13 -25.92 4.99 25.36
C GLY A 13 -24.86 3.89 25.48
N ASP A 14 -24.80 3.20 26.63
CA ASP A 14 -23.84 2.12 26.86
C ASP A 14 -24.04 0.90 25.95
N SER A 15 -25.24 0.73 25.38
CA SER A 15 -25.56 -0.33 24.42
C SER A 15 -25.15 -0.01 22.98
N ALA A 16 -24.53 1.14 22.72
CA ALA A 16 -24.13 1.55 21.37
C ALA A 16 -22.84 0.88 20.88
N PHE A 17 -22.16 0.11 21.75
CA PHE A 17 -20.88 -0.56 21.47
C PHE A 17 -19.81 0.36 20.85
N VAL A 18 -19.78 1.62 21.29
CA VAL A 18 -18.77 2.61 20.89
C VAL A 18 -17.60 2.62 21.87
N VAL A 19 -16.41 2.87 21.36
CA VAL A 19 -15.21 2.96 22.20
C VAL A 19 -15.07 4.35 22.84
N TRP A 20 -15.29 5.39 22.05
CA TRP A 20 -15.25 6.77 22.52
C TRP A 20 -16.53 7.55 22.18
N ARG A 21 -16.81 8.55 23.01
CA ARG A 21 -17.94 9.47 22.88
C ARG A 21 -17.44 10.88 22.60
N GLY A 22 -18.17 11.60 21.77
CA GLY A 22 -17.83 12.93 21.29
C GLY A 22 -16.98 12.83 20.02
N PHE A 23 -17.56 13.19 18.87
CA PHE A 23 -16.95 12.95 17.56
C PHE A 23 -15.61 13.68 17.36
N GLU A 24 -15.53 14.97 17.72
CA GLU A 24 -14.30 15.76 17.54
C GLU A 24 -13.09 15.14 18.24
N GLU A 25 -13.23 14.91 19.55
CA GLU A 25 -12.14 14.40 20.37
C GLU A 25 -11.78 12.98 19.97
N SER A 26 -12.77 12.14 19.66
CA SER A 26 -12.55 10.76 19.23
C SER A 26 -11.79 10.69 17.90
N ILE A 27 -12.11 11.56 16.93
CA ILE A 27 -11.39 11.64 15.65
C ILE A 27 -9.93 12.06 15.89
N ARG A 28 -9.69 13.06 16.74
CA ARG A 28 -8.33 13.49 17.08
C ARG A 28 -7.52 12.40 17.77
N LYS A 29 -8.13 11.67 18.72
CA LYS A 29 -7.50 10.53 19.40
C LYS A 29 -7.16 9.39 18.43
N ALA A 30 -8.11 9.01 17.57
CA ALA A 30 -7.90 7.96 16.57
C ALA A 30 -6.70 8.30 15.65
N ALA A 31 -6.64 9.55 15.17
CA ALA A 31 -5.51 10.03 14.36
C ALA A 31 -4.19 9.99 15.14
N ALA A 32 -4.18 10.46 16.39
CA ALA A 32 -3.00 10.47 17.24
C ALA A 32 -2.48 9.06 17.57
N PHE A 33 -3.36 8.06 17.65
CA PHE A 33 -3.00 6.68 17.94
C PHE A 33 -2.65 5.87 16.68
N GLY A 34 -2.87 6.42 15.48
CA GLY A 34 -2.42 5.82 14.22
C GLY A 34 -3.48 5.02 13.46
N TYR A 35 -4.77 5.25 13.73
CA TYR A 35 -5.86 4.69 12.93
C TYR A 35 -5.95 5.37 11.55
N ASP A 36 -6.49 4.67 10.55
CA ASP A 36 -6.76 5.21 9.22
C ASP A 36 -8.09 5.98 9.16
N GLY A 37 -9.06 5.59 10.01
CA GLY A 37 -10.41 6.12 9.96
C GLY A 37 -11.19 5.92 11.26
N VAL A 38 -12.42 6.41 11.24
CA VAL A 38 -13.40 6.21 12.31
C VAL A 38 -14.69 5.65 11.73
N GLU A 39 -15.36 4.81 12.50
CA GLU A 39 -16.71 4.37 12.20
C GLU A 39 -17.70 5.16 13.04
N LEU A 40 -18.78 5.63 12.41
CA LEU A 40 -19.75 6.50 13.06
C LEU A 40 -20.98 5.69 13.49
N ALA A 41 -21.13 5.49 14.80
CA ALA A 41 -22.35 4.92 15.37
C ALA A 41 -23.43 5.99 15.51
N MET A 42 -24.35 6.01 14.55
CA MET A 42 -25.33 7.08 14.38
C MET A 42 -26.72 6.62 14.79
N ARG A 43 -27.43 7.48 15.54
CA ARG A 43 -28.88 7.36 15.71
C ARG A 43 -29.61 8.07 14.56
N SER A 44 -29.13 9.25 14.18
CA SER A 44 -29.68 10.07 13.10
C SER A 44 -28.54 10.84 12.41
N ALA A 45 -28.75 11.25 11.15
CA ALA A 45 -27.80 12.11 10.44
C ALA A 45 -27.57 13.46 11.15
N ASN A 46 -28.49 13.86 12.04
CA ASN A 46 -28.38 15.09 12.84
C ASN A 46 -27.55 14.92 14.12
N ASP A 47 -26.99 13.74 14.39
CA ASP A 47 -26.12 13.53 15.55
C ASP A 47 -24.79 14.33 15.42
N VAL A 48 -24.45 14.79 14.21
CA VAL A 48 -23.28 15.61 13.94
C VAL A 48 -23.56 16.62 12.82
N GLU A 49 -23.05 17.84 12.97
CA GLU A 49 -23.11 18.86 11.92
C GLU A 49 -22.12 18.54 10.80
N ALA A 50 -22.60 18.48 9.55
CA ALA A 50 -21.80 18.09 8.38
C ALA A 50 -20.55 18.96 8.19
N CYS A 51 -20.66 20.28 8.42
CA CYS A 51 -19.53 21.20 8.30
C CYS A 51 -18.44 20.92 9.34
N ASP A 52 -18.83 20.58 10.57
CA ASP A 52 -17.89 20.28 11.65
C ASP A 52 -17.20 18.94 11.41
N LEU A 53 -17.96 17.89 11.03
CA LEU A 53 -17.39 16.58 10.71
C LEU A 53 -16.35 16.69 9.59
N LYS A 54 -16.69 17.38 8.49
CA LYS A 54 -15.77 17.60 7.36
C LYS A 54 -14.50 18.32 7.78
N ARG A 55 -14.61 19.33 8.66
CA ARG A 55 -13.44 20.04 9.20
C ARG A 55 -12.56 19.11 10.02
N TRP A 56 -13.13 18.37 10.98
CA TRP A 56 -12.36 17.49 11.86
C TRP A 56 -11.63 16.37 11.11
N LEU A 57 -12.29 15.77 10.12
CA LEU A 57 -11.68 14.75 9.25
C LEU A 57 -10.52 15.34 8.43
N SER A 58 -10.72 16.52 7.84
CA SER A 58 -9.68 17.20 7.04
C SER A 58 -8.48 17.64 7.87
N GLU A 59 -8.68 18.14 9.09
CA GLU A 59 -7.60 18.56 9.99
C GLU A 59 -6.78 17.38 10.50
N SER A 60 -7.44 16.24 10.71
CA SER A 60 -6.81 15.04 11.27
C SER A 60 -6.30 14.05 10.23
N GLY A 61 -6.63 14.26 8.94
CA GLY A 61 -6.29 13.31 7.86
C GLY A 61 -7.03 11.97 7.97
N MET A 62 -8.19 11.95 8.62
CA MET A 62 -8.97 10.74 8.90
C MET A 62 -10.09 10.54 7.87
N GLU A 63 -10.45 9.29 7.62
CA GLU A 63 -11.61 8.91 6.80
C GLU A 63 -12.75 8.37 7.66
N VAL A 64 -13.98 8.42 7.15
CA VAL A 64 -15.09 7.64 7.72
C VAL A 64 -15.07 6.28 7.05
N SER A 65 -15.05 5.22 7.84
CA SER A 65 -14.96 3.85 7.32
C SER A 65 -16.36 3.28 7.02
N CYS A 66 -17.33 3.51 7.91
CA CYS A 66 -18.73 3.07 7.79
C CYS A 66 -19.64 3.93 8.67
N ILE A 67 -20.93 3.97 8.33
CA ILE A 67 -21.99 4.45 9.22
C ILE A 67 -22.74 3.23 9.78
N THR A 68 -22.78 3.11 11.11
CA THR A 68 -23.53 2.03 11.77
C THR A 68 -24.83 2.51 12.39
N THR A 69 -25.87 1.68 12.26
CA THR A 69 -27.25 2.05 12.59
C THR A 69 -27.80 1.31 13.81
N GLY A 70 -26.95 0.67 14.62
CA GLY A 70 -27.38 -0.10 15.80
C GLY A 70 -28.18 0.75 16.80
N ARG A 71 -27.83 2.04 16.92
CA ARG A 71 -28.50 2.99 17.82
C ARG A 71 -29.95 3.28 17.45
N MET A 72 -30.31 3.25 16.16
CA MET A 72 -31.71 3.40 15.73
C MET A 72 -32.62 2.34 16.34
N PHE A 73 -32.13 1.10 16.43
CA PHE A 73 -32.87 0.01 17.06
C PHE A 73 -32.87 0.16 18.58
N ALA A 74 -31.69 0.37 19.17
CA ALA A 74 -31.50 0.34 20.61
C ALA A 74 -32.18 1.50 21.35
N GLU A 75 -32.18 2.69 20.76
CA GLU A 75 -32.67 3.92 21.40
C GLU A 75 -34.08 4.30 20.90
N ASP A 76 -34.36 4.17 19.61
CA ASP A 76 -35.64 4.63 19.02
C ASP A 76 -36.64 3.49 18.74
N HIS A 77 -36.23 2.23 18.93
CA HIS A 77 -37.02 1.03 18.60
C HIS A 77 -37.52 1.00 17.15
N LEU A 78 -36.73 1.57 16.22
CA LEU A 78 -37.04 1.59 14.80
C LEU A 78 -36.42 0.38 14.10
N TYR A 79 -37.24 -0.41 13.40
CA TYR A 79 -36.76 -1.52 12.59
C TYR A 79 -37.70 -1.93 11.45
N PHE A 80 -37.15 -2.62 10.46
CA PHE A 80 -37.84 -2.92 9.20
C PHE A 80 -38.89 -4.03 9.31
N THR A 81 -38.73 -4.99 10.22
CA THR A 81 -39.71 -6.07 10.42
C THR A 81 -40.84 -5.73 11.40
N HIS A 82 -40.86 -4.51 11.94
CA HIS A 82 -41.83 -4.09 12.97
C HIS A 82 -43.28 -4.36 12.52
N PRO A 83 -44.18 -4.90 13.36
CA PRO A 83 -45.57 -5.19 12.98
C PRO A 83 -46.35 -3.94 12.51
N ASP A 84 -46.13 -2.80 13.16
CA ASP A 84 -46.69 -1.49 12.79
C ASP A 84 -46.05 -0.90 11.50
N PRO A 85 -46.82 -0.67 10.43
CA PRO A 85 -46.33 -0.07 9.19
C PRO A 85 -45.78 1.35 9.35
N GLU A 86 -46.28 2.16 10.29
CA GLU A 86 -45.79 3.53 10.49
C GLU A 86 -44.39 3.53 11.11
N ILE A 87 -44.10 2.59 12.01
CA ILE A 87 -42.74 2.41 12.55
C ILE A 87 -41.79 1.94 11.45
N ARG A 88 -42.21 0.99 10.60
CA ARG A 88 -41.39 0.57 9.45
C ARG A 88 -41.09 1.72 8.51
N LYS A 89 -42.07 2.58 8.25
CA LYS A 89 -41.90 3.77 7.41
C LYS A 89 -40.89 4.73 8.02
N ARG A 90 -41.03 5.07 9.31
CA ARG A 90 -40.07 5.92 10.03
C ARG A 90 -38.65 5.33 10.06
N ALA A 91 -38.53 4.01 10.23
CA ALA A 91 -37.24 3.32 10.17
C ALA A 91 -36.58 3.50 8.80
N LYS A 92 -37.32 3.27 7.71
CA LYS A 92 -36.82 3.48 6.33
C LYS A 92 -36.45 4.93 6.05
N ASP A 93 -37.28 5.89 6.48
CA ASP A 93 -37.02 7.31 6.26
C ASP A 93 -35.77 7.78 7.01
N SER A 94 -35.61 7.34 8.26
CA SER A 94 -34.42 7.64 9.08
C SER A 94 -33.16 6.99 8.48
N TYR A 95 -33.26 5.74 8.01
CA TYR A 95 -32.16 5.03 7.38
C TYR A 95 -31.73 5.69 6.05
N LYS A 96 -32.68 6.17 5.24
CA LYS A 96 -32.39 6.94 4.01
C LYS A 96 -31.63 8.23 4.29
N SER A 97 -31.93 8.92 5.41
CA SER A 97 -31.16 10.08 5.83
C SER A 97 -29.70 9.73 6.17
N LEU A 98 -29.45 8.54 6.73
CA LEU A 98 -28.09 8.06 6.98
C LEU A 98 -27.38 7.64 5.68
N ILE A 99 -28.11 7.13 4.68
CA ILE A 99 -27.55 6.88 3.34
C ILE A 99 -27.09 8.19 2.69
N ASP A 100 -27.85 9.27 2.84
CA ASP A 100 -27.46 10.58 2.31
C ASP A 100 -26.13 11.02 2.90
N MET A 101 -25.94 10.82 4.21
CA MET A 101 -24.67 11.06 4.88
C MET A 101 -23.58 10.10 4.37
N ALA A 102 -23.83 8.80 4.30
CA ALA A 102 -22.86 7.81 3.84
C ALA A 102 -22.31 8.15 2.44
N SER A 103 -23.17 8.65 1.55
CA SER A 103 -22.80 9.06 0.19
C SER A 103 -21.81 10.22 0.13
N GLU A 104 -21.71 11.03 1.20
CA GLU A 104 -20.75 12.12 1.28
C GLU A 104 -19.41 11.68 1.87
N TYR A 105 -19.40 10.70 2.79
CA TYR A 105 -18.22 10.42 3.63
C TYR A 105 -17.53 9.07 3.40
N CYS A 106 -18.25 7.98 3.12
CA CYS A 106 -17.66 6.63 3.16
C CYS A 106 -18.22 5.62 2.15
N ASN A 107 -19.39 5.88 1.58
CA ASN A 107 -20.14 4.99 0.69
C ASN A 107 -20.54 3.63 1.31
N LEU A 108 -20.41 3.44 2.62
CA LEU A 108 -20.74 2.20 3.33
C LEU A 108 -21.70 2.47 4.50
N ILE A 109 -22.77 1.67 4.59
CA ILE A 109 -23.70 1.69 5.71
C ILE A 109 -24.11 0.25 6.08
N ASN A 110 -24.18 -0.07 7.38
CA ASN A 110 -24.60 -1.39 7.83
C ASN A 110 -26.12 -1.48 8.08
N ILE A 111 -26.63 -2.70 8.08
CA ILE A 111 -27.92 -3.12 8.62
C ILE A 111 -27.61 -4.23 9.63
N GLY A 112 -27.34 -3.82 10.86
CA GLY A 112 -27.30 -4.71 12.02
C GLY A 112 -28.71 -4.93 12.56
N ARG A 113 -28.96 -4.49 13.79
CA ARG A 113 -30.23 -4.70 14.50
C ARG A 113 -31.43 -3.98 13.89
N VAL A 114 -31.23 -2.93 13.07
CA VAL A 114 -32.32 -2.18 12.41
C VAL A 114 -33.13 -3.05 11.42
N ARG A 115 -32.60 -4.20 10.98
CA ARG A 115 -33.43 -5.19 10.27
C ARG A 115 -34.65 -5.61 11.09
N GLY A 116 -34.46 -5.69 12.39
CA GLY A 116 -35.44 -6.13 13.36
C GLY A 116 -35.42 -7.62 13.65
N GLU A 117 -36.37 -8.03 14.47
CA GLU A 117 -36.59 -9.41 14.88
C GLU A 117 -37.94 -9.92 14.35
N LYS A 118 -38.11 -11.24 14.33
CA LYS A 118 -39.41 -11.89 14.20
C LYS A 118 -40.19 -11.66 15.49
N GLY A 119 -41.28 -10.91 15.40
CA GLY A 119 -42.19 -10.66 16.53
C GLY A 119 -42.88 -11.94 17.03
N LYS A 120 -43.35 -11.95 18.28
CA LYS A 120 -43.96 -13.14 18.91
C LYS A 120 -45.14 -13.74 18.15
N GLU A 121 -45.92 -12.89 17.49
CA GLU A 121 -47.11 -13.27 16.72
C GLU A 121 -46.87 -13.28 15.20
N GLN A 122 -45.63 -12.97 14.78
CA GLN A 122 -45.24 -12.87 13.37
C GLN A 122 -44.65 -14.19 12.89
N SER A 123 -45.04 -14.64 11.70
CA SER A 123 -44.42 -15.83 11.09
C SER A 123 -43.02 -15.50 10.58
N GLU A 124 -42.19 -16.53 10.39
CA GLU A 124 -40.84 -16.34 9.85
C GLU A 124 -40.86 -15.83 8.42
N GLU A 125 -41.80 -16.36 7.62
CA GLU A 125 -42.03 -15.93 6.25
C GLU A 125 -42.52 -14.47 6.19
N GLU A 126 -43.30 -14.03 7.17
CA GLU A 126 -43.74 -12.64 7.24
C GLU A 126 -42.59 -11.68 7.56
N ALA A 127 -41.77 -12.01 8.56
CA ALA A 127 -40.60 -11.21 8.92
C ALA A 127 -39.57 -11.16 7.77
N ASP A 128 -39.25 -12.32 7.19
CA ASP A 128 -38.33 -12.43 6.04
C ASP A 128 -38.83 -11.62 4.83
N ARG A 129 -40.13 -11.70 4.50
CA ARG A 129 -40.72 -10.89 3.42
C ARG A 129 -40.63 -9.39 3.71
N LEU A 130 -40.99 -8.95 4.92
CA LEU A 130 -40.93 -7.53 5.28
C LEU A 130 -39.50 -7.01 5.18
N PHE A 131 -38.52 -7.79 5.64
CA PHE A 131 -37.13 -7.39 5.54
C PHE A 131 -36.64 -7.38 4.09
N LEU A 132 -36.98 -8.38 3.28
CA LEU A 132 -36.62 -8.44 1.86
C LEU A 132 -37.18 -7.23 1.08
N ASP A 133 -38.43 -6.87 1.33
CA ASP A 133 -39.07 -5.71 0.70
C ASP A 133 -38.39 -4.40 1.12
N ALA A 134 -38.12 -4.24 2.42
CA ALA A 134 -37.42 -3.07 2.94
C ALA A 134 -35.98 -2.98 2.39
N TYR A 135 -35.24 -4.08 2.38
CA TYR A 135 -33.86 -4.14 1.89
C TYR A 135 -33.77 -3.74 0.42
N ARG A 136 -34.65 -4.27 -0.44
CA ARG A 136 -34.70 -3.87 -1.86
C ARG A 136 -35.02 -2.39 -2.07
N GLU A 137 -35.97 -1.85 -1.29
CA GLU A 137 -36.28 -0.41 -1.35
C GLU A 137 -35.07 0.45 -0.94
N ILE A 138 -34.40 0.07 0.15
CA ILE A 138 -33.22 0.75 0.68
C ILE A 138 -32.04 0.66 -0.29
N CYS A 139 -31.75 -0.53 -0.83
CA CYS A 139 -30.70 -0.71 -1.84
C CYS A 139 -30.96 0.12 -3.10
N SER A 140 -32.20 0.18 -3.59
CA SER A 140 -32.55 1.01 -4.75
C SER A 140 -32.36 2.52 -4.51
N TYR A 141 -32.57 2.97 -3.27
CA TYR A 141 -32.26 4.36 -2.88
C TYR A 141 -30.75 4.60 -2.79
N ALA A 142 -30.02 3.69 -2.15
CA ALA A 142 -28.57 3.75 -1.94
C ALA A 142 -27.76 3.65 -3.24
N GLU A 143 -28.20 2.84 -4.20
CA GLU A 143 -27.52 2.63 -5.48
C GLU A 143 -27.42 3.94 -6.27
N LYS A 144 -28.47 4.76 -6.27
CA LYS A 144 -28.50 6.08 -6.91
C LYS A 144 -27.48 7.07 -6.34
N LYS A 145 -26.95 6.76 -5.15
CA LYS A 145 -25.99 7.57 -4.40
C LYS A 145 -24.62 6.91 -4.30
N GLY A 146 -24.41 5.77 -4.95
CA GLY A 146 -23.15 5.03 -4.90
C GLY A 146 -22.85 4.39 -3.55
N VAL A 147 -23.87 4.17 -2.70
CA VAL A 147 -23.70 3.61 -1.35
C VAL A 147 -23.98 2.10 -1.36
N GLN A 148 -23.12 1.33 -0.69
CA GLN A 148 -23.33 -0.09 -0.43
C GLN A 148 -24.04 -0.31 0.91
N VAL A 149 -24.96 -1.26 0.92
CA VAL A 149 -25.81 -1.58 2.08
C VAL A 149 -25.45 -2.97 2.59
N LEU A 150 -24.79 -3.00 3.75
CA LEU A 150 -24.16 -4.21 4.27
C LEU A 150 -25.03 -4.88 5.31
N ILE A 151 -25.34 -6.16 5.16
CA ILE A 151 -26.04 -6.91 6.20
C ILE A 151 -25.02 -7.42 7.20
N GLU A 152 -25.26 -7.15 8.48
CA GLU A 152 -24.48 -7.67 9.58
C GLU A 152 -25.28 -8.76 10.29
N PRO A 153 -24.93 -10.05 10.08
CA PRO A 153 -25.49 -11.13 10.87
C PRO A 153 -25.15 -10.93 12.35
N VAL A 154 -26.16 -11.00 13.20
CA VAL A 154 -26.03 -10.79 14.65
C VAL A 154 -26.40 -12.10 15.33
N ASN A 155 -25.69 -12.47 16.40
CA ASN A 155 -25.87 -13.76 17.08
C ASN A 155 -27.33 -14.01 17.54
N ARG A 156 -27.66 -15.29 17.76
CA ARG A 156 -29.00 -15.80 18.10
C ARG A 156 -29.55 -15.32 19.45
N TYR A 157 -28.68 -14.82 20.34
CA TYR A 157 -29.09 -14.30 21.64
C TYR A 157 -29.56 -12.85 21.55
N GLU A 158 -29.13 -12.13 20.52
CA GLU A 158 -29.48 -10.73 20.31
C GLU A 158 -30.56 -10.56 19.24
N MET A 159 -30.53 -11.35 18.17
CA MET A 159 -31.50 -11.28 17.07
C MET A 159 -31.89 -12.69 16.63
N ASN A 160 -33.11 -12.85 16.09
CA ASN A 160 -33.64 -14.15 15.64
C ASN A 160 -33.86 -14.21 14.11
N LEU A 161 -33.23 -13.29 13.37
CA LEU A 161 -33.29 -13.21 11.91
C LEU A 161 -31.88 -12.95 11.38
N ILE A 162 -31.37 -13.84 10.51
CA ILE A 162 -30.02 -13.80 9.92
C ILE A 162 -28.92 -13.73 11.00
N ASN A 163 -28.40 -14.90 11.36
CA ASN A 163 -27.44 -15.06 12.45
C ASN A 163 -26.03 -15.45 11.99
N SER A 164 -25.86 -15.96 10.77
CA SER A 164 -24.55 -16.31 10.20
C SER A 164 -24.29 -15.64 8.86
N LEU A 165 -23.02 -15.60 8.45
CA LEU A 165 -22.63 -15.11 7.12
C LEU A 165 -23.30 -15.90 6.00
N ASP A 166 -23.48 -17.21 6.16
CA ASP A 166 -24.13 -18.05 5.15
C ASP A 166 -25.61 -17.66 4.95
N GLN A 167 -26.34 -17.43 6.04
CA GLN A 167 -27.72 -16.94 5.97
C GLN A 167 -27.79 -15.55 5.34
N GLY A 168 -26.82 -14.69 5.65
CA GLY A 168 -26.69 -13.38 5.03
C GLY A 168 -26.42 -13.46 3.53
N ALA A 169 -25.50 -14.32 3.10
CA ALA A 169 -25.18 -14.54 1.69
C ALA A 169 -26.38 -15.12 0.90
N GLU A 170 -27.11 -16.06 1.50
CA GLU A 170 -28.35 -16.59 0.93
C GLU A 170 -29.40 -15.49 0.78
N PHE A 171 -29.59 -14.65 1.81
CA PHE A 171 -30.49 -13.52 1.73
C PHE A 171 -30.08 -12.53 0.64
N LEU A 172 -28.79 -12.16 0.53
CA LEU A 172 -28.29 -11.24 -0.49
C LEU A 172 -28.51 -11.78 -1.91
N SER A 173 -28.30 -13.07 -2.11
CA SER A 173 -28.58 -13.76 -3.37
C SER A 173 -30.07 -13.64 -3.75
N ARG A 174 -30.97 -13.84 -2.78
CA ARG A 174 -32.43 -13.67 -2.96
C ARG A 174 -32.84 -12.21 -3.19
N ALA A 175 -32.17 -11.27 -2.51
CA ALA A 175 -32.42 -9.84 -2.65
C ALA A 175 -32.05 -9.34 -4.05
N GLY A 176 -30.94 -9.83 -4.61
CA GLY A 176 -30.49 -9.53 -5.97
C GLY A 176 -30.06 -8.08 -6.18
N CYS A 177 -29.60 -7.41 -5.11
CA CYS A 177 -29.18 -6.00 -5.14
C CYS A 177 -27.67 -5.89 -5.39
N PRO A 178 -27.20 -5.21 -6.46
CA PRO A 178 -25.78 -5.18 -6.84
C PRO A 178 -24.89 -4.41 -5.84
N ASN A 179 -25.48 -3.49 -5.07
CA ASN A 179 -24.82 -2.75 -4.00
C ASN A 179 -25.01 -3.38 -2.61
N GLY A 180 -25.48 -4.64 -2.55
CA GLY A 180 -25.56 -5.40 -1.30
C GLY A 180 -24.26 -6.10 -0.95
N GLY A 181 -23.98 -6.24 0.34
CA GLY A 181 -22.79 -6.95 0.83
C GLY A 181 -22.96 -7.44 2.26
N LEU A 182 -21.95 -8.14 2.77
CA LEU A 182 -21.87 -8.57 4.16
C LEU A 182 -20.93 -7.70 4.96
N HIS A 183 -21.34 -7.46 6.19
CA HIS A 183 -20.53 -6.96 7.27
C HIS A 183 -20.26 -8.14 8.22
N ALA A 184 -19.01 -8.59 8.29
CA ALA A 184 -18.62 -9.69 9.17
C ALA A 184 -18.18 -9.15 10.54
N ASP A 185 -18.91 -9.50 11.60
CA ASP A 185 -18.50 -9.20 12.97
C ASP A 185 -18.03 -10.48 13.66
N VAL A 186 -16.72 -10.56 13.93
CA VAL A 186 -16.11 -11.76 14.53
C VAL A 186 -16.60 -12.05 15.94
N PHE A 187 -17.14 -11.07 16.67
CA PHE A 187 -17.79 -11.31 17.96
C PHE A 187 -19.07 -12.14 17.79
N HIS A 188 -19.90 -11.80 16.81
CA HIS A 188 -21.12 -12.56 16.51
C HIS A 188 -20.76 -13.93 15.92
N MET A 189 -19.78 -13.99 15.03
CA MET A 189 -19.32 -15.26 14.44
C MET A 189 -18.77 -16.23 15.48
N ASN A 190 -18.08 -15.76 16.51
CA ASN A 190 -17.60 -16.60 17.62
C ASN A 190 -18.72 -17.38 18.33
N ILE A 191 -19.96 -16.90 18.26
CA ILE A 191 -21.11 -17.55 18.88
C ILE A 191 -21.80 -18.52 17.90
N GLU A 192 -21.77 -18.21 16.61
CA GLU A 192 -22.60 -18.86 15.60
C GLU A 192 -21.85 -19.85 14.72
N ASP A 193 -20.57 -19.60 14.44
CA ASP A 193 -19.75 -20.37 13.50
C ASP A 193 -18.85 -21.37 14.24
N ASP A 194 -18.86 -22.64 13.80
CA ASP A 194 -17.93 -23.66 14.30
C ASP A 194 -16.46 -23.31 14.00
N ARG A 195 -16.22 -22.65 12.86
CA ARG A 195 -14.92 -22.21 12.36
C ARG A 195 -15.06 -20.87 11.65
N ILE A 196 -14.65 -19.79 12.32
CA ILE A 196 -14.75 -18.42 11.81
C ILE A 196 -14.02 -18.28 10.46
N GLY A 197 -12.80 -18.81 10.34
CA GLY A 197 -11.99 -18.68 9.13
C GLY A 197 -12.61 -19.35 7.89
N GLU A 198 -13.25 -20.51 8.05
CA GLU A 198 -13.93 -21.17 6.94
C GLU A 198 -15.16 -20.38 6.47
N SER A 199 -15.90 -19.79 7.41
CA SER A 199 -17.05 -18.93 7.12
C SER A 199 -16.64 -17.66 6.37
N LEU A 200 -15.53 -17.02 6.78
CA LEU A 200 -14.94 -15.87 6.10
C LEU A 200 -14.52 -16.21 4.66
N ILE A 201 -13.80 -17.32 4.46
CA ILE A 201 -13.34 -17.74 3.13
C ILE A 201 -14.52 -18.04 2.21
N ARG A 202 -15.50 -18.82 2.70
CA ARG A 202 -16.68 -19.21 1.93
C ARG A 202 -17.51 -18.02 1.46
N ASN A 203 -17.60 -16.98 2.29
CA ASN A 203 -18.40 -15.78 2.04
C ASN A 203 -17.59 -14.57 1.55
N GLY A 204 -16.29 -14.73 1.29
CA GLY A 204 -15.34 -13.64 0.98
C GLY A 204 -15.82 -12.66 -0.08
N ASN A 205 -16.42 -13.16 -1.16
CA ASN A 205 -16.94 -12.34 -2.25
C ASN A 205 -18.01 -11.33 -1.82
N TRP A 206 -18.78 -11.66 -0.78
CA TRP A 206 -19.84 -10.82 -0.23
C TRP A 206 -19.32 -9.84 0.82
N ILE A 207 -18.25 -10.16 1.54
CA ILE A 207 -17.74 -9.34 2.64
C ILE A 207 -17.19 -8.02 2.10
N LYS A 208 -17.61 -6.90 2.71
CA LYS A 208 -17.17 -5.54 2.38
C LYS A 208 -16.67 -4.75 3.59
N TYR A 209 -16.97 -5.22 4.80
CA TYR A 209 -16.60 -4.56 6.04
C TYR A 209 -16.46 -5.60 7.15
N VAL A 210 -15.54 -5.38 8.09
CA VAL A 210 -15.26 -6.33 9.17
C VAL A 210 -15.17 -5.60 10.50
N HIS A 211 -15.95 -6.04 11.47
CA HIS A 211 -15.77 -5.70 12.87
C HIS A 211 -14.85 -6.71 13.55
N ILE A 212 -13.96 -6.17 14.38
CA ILE A 212 -13.10 -6.96 15.26
C ILE A 212 -13.30 -6.56 16.72
N ALA A 213 -13.56 -7.57 17.52
CA ALA A 213 -13.42 -7.57 18.95
C ALA A 213 -13.06 -8.99 19.37
N ASP A 214 -12.31 -9.14 20.45
CA ASP A 214 -12.08 -10.45 21.03
C ASP A 214 -13.35 -10.97 21.72
N SER A 215 -13.29 -12.20 22.22
CA SER A 215 -14.40 -12.77 22.96
C SER A 215 -14.82 -11.89 24.14
N ASN A 216 -16.14 -11.83 24.38
CA ASN A 216 -16.77 -10.88 25.32
C ASN A 216 -16.61 -9.40 24.94
N ARG A 217 -16.48 -9.09 23.65
CA ARG A 217 -16.28 -7.72 23.13
C ARG A 217 -15.00 -7.05 23.67
N LEU A 218 -14.00 -7.82 24.08
CA LEU A 218 -12.73 -7.25 24.60
C LEU A 218 -11.84 -6.76 23.46
N ALA A 219 -10.79 -6.01 23.79
CA ALA A 219 -9.76 -5.65 22.82
C ALA A 219 -9.05 -6.91 22.26
N PRO A 220 -8.77 -6.97 20.94
CA PRO A 220 -7.99 -8.04 20.32
C PRO A 220 -6.76 -8.46 21.14
N GLY A 221 -6.62 -9.77 21.37
CA GLY A 221 -5.55 -10.36 22.19
C GLY A 221 -5.85 -10.39 23.69
N SER A 222 -7.09 -10.13 24.10
CA SER A 222 -7.53 -10.14 25.51
C SER A 222 -8.53 -11.24 25.84
N GLY A 223 -8.94 -12.03 24.84
CA GLY A 223 -9.85 -13.15 24.96
C GLY A 223 -9.26 -14.43 24.37
N HIS A 224 -10.10 -15.22 23.72
CA HIS A 224 -9.74 -16.55 23.21
C HIS A 224 -9.80 -16.67 21.68
N LEU A 225 -10.15 -15.60 20.96
CA LEU A 225 -10.22 -15.67 19.51
C LEU A 225 -8.84 -15.86 18.88
N ASP A 226 -8.78 -16.73 17.89
CA ASP A 226 -7.57 -16.95 17.09
C ASP A 226 -7.50 -15.91 15.97
N PHE A 227 -6.90 -14.76 16.26
CA PHE A 227 -6.72 -13.72 15.25
C PHE A 227 -5.77 -14.14 14.12
N ASN A 228 -4.85 -15.09 14.33
CA ASN A 228 -4.04 -15.62 13.22
C ASN A 228 -4.93 -16.33 12.20
N GLU A 229 -5.84 -17.20 12.68
CA GLU A 229 -6.82 -17.87 11.81
C GLU A 229 -7.68 -16.83 11.06
N ILE A 230 -8.23 -15.86 11.78
CA ILE A 230 -9.12 -14.83 11.23
C ILE A 230 -8.43 -14.02 10.13
N PHE A 231 -7.26 -13.44 10.41
CA PHE A 231 -6.55 -12.62 9.43
C PHE A 231 -6.00 -13.45 8.26
N THR A 232 -5.59 -14.69 8.49
CA THR A 232 -5.21 -15.63 7.42
C THR A 232 -6.40 -15.92 6.51
N ALA A 233 -7.58 -16.14 7.09
CA ALA A 233 -8.81 -16.38 6.33
C ALA A 233 -9.23 -15.15 5.52
N LEU A 234 -9.15 -13.95 6.09
CA LEU A 234 -9.42 -12.70 5.36
C LEU A 234 -8.47 -12.52 4.17
N LYS A 235 -7.16 -12.78 4.35
CA LYS A 235 -6.19 -12.76 3.24
C LYS A 235 -6.53 -13.78 2.16
N ARG A 236 -6.89 -15.01 2.55
CA ARG A 236 -7.31 -16.07 1.61
C ARG A 236 -8.62 -15.76 0.88
N ALA A 237 -9.47 -14.94 1.50
CA ALA A 237 -10.71 -14.42 0.92
C ALA A 237 -10.48 -13.20 0.00
N ASP A 238 -9.22 -12.79 -0.23
CA ASP A 238 -8.85 -11.59 -0.99
C ASP A 238 -9.48 -10.30 -0.43
N TYR A 239 -9.66 -10.24 0.89
CA TYR A 239 -10.21 -9.07 1.55
C TYR A 239 -9.14 -8.01 1.80
N ASP A 240 -9.35 -6.79 1.27
CA ASP A 240 -8.46 -5.63 1.51
C ASP A 240 -9.22 -4.40 2.05
N GLY A 241 -10.43 -4.61 2.58
CA GLY A 241 -11.31 -3.55 3.06
C GLY A 241 -10.95 -2.98 4.44
N TRP A 242 -11.95 -2.40 5.08
CA TRP A 242 -11.85 -1.82 6.43
C TRP A 242 -11.99 -2.86 7.53
N ILE A 243 -11.25 -2.66 8.62
CA ILE A 243 -11.38 -3.42 9.86
C ILE A 243 -11.64 -2.41 10.98
N SER A 244 -12.79 -2.50 11.64
CA SER A 244 -13.19 -1.56 12.70
C SER A 244 -13.19 -2.21 14.07
N MET A 245 -12.69 -1.49 15.07
CA MET A 245 -12.70 -1.91 16.47
C MET A 245 -14.06 -1.59 17.10
N GLU A 246 -14.95 -2.59 17.20
CA GLU A 246 -16.24 -2.50 17.90
C GLU A 246 -16.18 -3.29 19.23
N MET A 247 -15.42 -2.73 20.17
CA MET A 247 -15.11 -3.35 21.45
C MET A 247 -15.61 -2.53 22.63
N LEU A 248 -15.75 -3.17 23.78
CA LEU A 248 -16.05 -2.50 25.03
C LEU A 248 -14.86 -1.62 25.44
N PRO A 249 -15.11 -0.39 25.91
CA PRO A 249 -14.06 0.56 26.24
C PRO A 249 -13.23 0.18 27.49
N GLY A 250 -13.69 -0.80 28.28
CA GLY A 250 -13.03 -1.18 29.52
C GLY A 250 -12.97 -0.03 30.54
N ASN A 251 -11.97 -0.07 31.42
CA ASN A 251 -11.74 1.00 32.42
C ASN A 251 -10.94 2.19 31.85
N ASP A 252 -10.06 1.93 30.89
CA ASP A 252 -9.25 2.93 30.20
C ASP A 252 -9.36 2.71 28.67
N PRO A 253 -10.28 3.43 28.01
CA PRO A 253 -10.54 3.24 26.58
C PRO A 253 -9.32 3.56 25.71
N ASP A 254 -8.49 4.52 26.14
CA ASP A 254 -7.35 4.96 25.34
C ASP A 254 -6.24 3.88 25.32
N GLU A 255 -6.03 3.21 26.46
CA GLU A 255 -5.06 2.10 26.54
C GLU A 255 -5.56 0.84 25.82
N GLU A 256 -6.85 0.49 25.94
CA GLU A 256 -7.42 -0.67 25.24
C GLU A 256 -7.33 -0.52 23.71
N VAL A 257 -7.59 0.68 23.18
CA VAL A 257 -7.49 0.96 21.74
C VAL A 257 -6.05 0.87 21.23
N LYS A 258 -5.08 1.44 21.95
CA LYS A 258 -3.66 1.31 21.58
C LYS A 258 -3.21 -0.15 21.62
N LYS A 259 -3.65 -0.90 22.63
CA LYS A 259 -3.34 -2.33 22.78
C LYS A 259 -3.91 -3.12 21.60
N ALA A 260 -5.17 -2.89 21.26
CA ALA A 260 -5.84 -3.50 20.12
C ALA A 260 -5.08 -3.22 18.81
N LEU A 261 -4.78 -1.96 18.52
CA LEU A 261 -4.05 -1.56 17.31
C LEU A 261 -2.68 -2.21 17.25
N LYS A 262 -1.93 -2.16 18.35
CA LYS A 262 -0.60 -2.80 18.43
C LYS A 262 -0.70 -4.30 18.19
N TYR A 263 -1.69 -4.96 18.77
CA TYR A 263 -1.89 -6.40 18.63
C TYR A 263 -2.15 -6.78 17.19
N ILE A 264 -3.05 -6.06 16.50
CA ILE A 264 -3.39 -6.38 15.11
C ILE A 264 -2.36 -5.88 14.08
N SER A 265 -1.48 -4.95 14.47
CA SER A 265 -0.53 -4.30 13.57
C SER A 265 0.26 -5.24 12.66
N PRO A 266 0.68 -6.47 13.05
CA PRO A 266 1.38 -7.38 12.14
C PRO A 266 0.57 -7.81 10.91
N TRP A 267 -0.77 -7.78 10.98
CA TRP A 267 -1.64 -8.15 9.85
C TRP A 267 -2.17 -6.96 9.06
N VAL A 268 -2.06 -5.75 9.60
CA VAL A 268 -2.60 -4.51 9.01
C VAL A 268 -1.55 -3.41 8.81
N SER A 269 -0.28 -3.68 9.12
CA SER A 269 0.84 -2.74 9.07
C SER A 269 1.08 -2.19 7.66
N ARG A 270 1.25 -0.86 7.56
CA ARG A 270 1.51 -0.11 6.32
C ARG A 270 2.93 -0.29 5.76
N ASN A 271 3.88 -0.86 6.51
CA ASN A 271 5.25 -1.05 6.01
C ASN A 271 5.35 -2.25 5.07
N ASP A 272 4.65 -3.33 5.38
CA ASP A 272 4.60 -4.51 4.52
C ASP A 272 3.96 -4.15 3.17
N CYS A 273 2.95 -3.28 3.14
CA CYS A 273 2.33 -2.84 1.88
C CYS A 273 3.29 -2.04 0.96
N GLU A 274 4.13 -1.15 1.51
CA GLU A 274 5.08 -0.40 0.68
C GLU A 274 6.27 -1.26 0.23
N GLU A 275 6.82 -2.06 1.13
CA GLU A 275 7.93 -2.98 0.84
C GLU A 275 7.48 -4.06 -0.15
N GLU A 276 6.35 -4.73 0.10
CA GLU A 276 5.74 -5.69 -0.83
C GLU A 276 5.43 -5.05 -2.18
N LYS A 277 4.91 -3.80 -2.20
CA LYS A 277 4.70 -3.09 -3.48
C LYS A 277 6.01 -2.90 -4.22
N MET A 278 7.10 -2.54 -3.54
CA MET A 278 8.41 -2.40 -4.19
C MET A 278 8.96 -3.74 -4.65
N GLU A 279 8.74 -4.82 -3.90
CA GLU A 279 9.11 -6.18 -4.30
C GLU A 279 8.33 -6.64 -5.53
N GLN A 280 7.01 -6.43 -5.55
CA GLN A 280 6.14 -6.75 -6.68
C GLN A 280 6.53 -5.96 -7.93
N LEU A 281 6.77 -4.66 -7.80
CA LEU A 281 7.27 -3.83 -8.90
C LEU A 281 8.65 -4.30 -9.38
N SER A 282 9.56 -4.63 -8.46
CA SER A 282 10.90 -5.12 -8.82
C SER A 282 10.82 -6.44 -9.59
N ARG A 283 9.96 -7.38 -9.16
CA ARG A 283 9.69 -8.63 -9.88
C ARG A 283 9.10 -8.37 -11.27
N LYS A 284 8.11 -7.48 -11.37
CA LYS A 284 7.50 -7.05 -12.63
C LYS A 284 8.57 -6.50 -13.59
N PHE A 285 9.37 -5.54 -13.13
CA PHE A 285 10.40 -4.91 -13.95
C PHE A 285 11.52 -5.87 -14.37
N ARG A 286 11.89 -6.87 -13.55
CA ARG A 286 12.82 -7.93 -13.97
C ARG A 286 12.27 -8.70 -15.17
N LYS A 287 10.99 -9.08 -15.15
CA LYS A 287 10.35 -9.81 -16.26
C LYS A 287 10.28 -8.95 -17.52
N GLU A 288 9.80 -7.72 -17.39
CA GLU A 288 9.71 -6.77 -18.51
C GLU A 288 11.07 -6.49 -19.13
N LEU A 289 12.11 -6.34 -18.30
CA LEU A 289 13.48 -6.18 -18.77
C LEU A 289 13.93 -7.38 -19.62
N ILE A 290 13.76 -8.61 -19.12
CA ILE A 290 14.15 -9.82 -19.85
C ILE A 290 13.39 -9.95 -21.18
N GLN A 291 12.08 -9.68 -21.17
CA GLN A 291 11.24 -9.64 -22.37
C GLN A 291 11.70 -8.60 -23.37
N LEU A 292 11.96 -7.37 -22.92
CA LEU A 292 12.43 -6.27 -23.75
C LEU A 292 13.77 -6.60 -24.41
N LEU A 293 14.74 -7.08 -23.63
CA LEU A 293 16.08 -7.37 -24.13
C LEU A 293 16.12 -8.56 -25.09
N HIS A 294 15.28 -9.58 -24.85
CA HIS A 294 15.08 -10.69 -25.78
C HIS A 294 14.43 -10.19 -27.09
N SER A 295 13.30 -9.48 -27.00
CA SER A 295 12.56 -8.94 -28.15
C SER A 295 13.43 -8.08 -29.07
N LYS A 296 14.32 -7.25 -28.50
CA LYS A 296 15.22 -6.38 -29.31
C LYS A 296 16.53 -7.04 -29.69
N GLY A 297 16.90 -8.17 -29.09
CA GLY A 297 18.17 -8.84 -29.34
C GLY A 297 19.41 -8.00 -29.01
N THR A 298 19.30 -7.05 -28.07
CA THR A 298 20.40 -6.14 -27.70
C THR A 298 20.17 -5.51 -26.33
N GLY A 299 21.24 -5.27 -25.55
CA GLY A 299 21.19 -4.56 -24.27
C GLY A 299 22.17 -5.10 -23.23
N HIS A 300 21.96 -4.76 -21.96
CA HIS A 300 22.88 -5.09 -20.87
C HIS A 300 22.15 -5.74 -19.68
N PRO A 301 21.80 -7.04 -19.76
CA PRO A 301 20.93 -7.67 -18.77
C PRO A 301 21.56 -7.69 -17.36
N GLY A 302 22.81 -8.11 -17.23
CA GLY A 302 23.44 -8.29 -15.92
C GLY A 302 23.49 -7.01 -15.08
N GLY A 303 23.91 -5.90 -15.69
CA GLY A 303 23.98 -4.61 -15.02
C GLY A 303 22.63 -3.92 -14.83
N SER A 304 21.61 -4.28 -15.60
CA SER A 304 20.24 -3.79 -15.38
C SER A 304 19.53 -4.56 -14.27
N LEU A 305 19.72 -5.88 -14.19
CA LEU A 305 19.12 -6.72 -13.14
C LEU A 305 19.68 -6.42 -11.74
N SER A 306 20.94 -6.00 -11.61
CA SER A 306 21.56 -5.74 -10.31
C SER A 306 21.01 -4.51 -9.58
N CYS A 307 20.39 -3.56 -10.28
CA CYS A 307 19.93 -2.30 -9.70
C CYS A 307 18.41 -2.11 -9.74
N VAL A 308 17.64 -3.18 -9.95
CA VAL A 308 16.17 -3.10 -10.07
C VAL A 308 15.56 -2.54 -8.79
N GLU A 309 15.91 -3.12 -7.64
CA GLU A 309 15.41 -2.72 -6.33
C GLU A 309 15.83 -1.30 -5.98
N LEU A 310 17.10 -0.94 -6.26
CA LEU A 310 17.63 0.41 -6.04
C LEU A 310 16.84 1.46 -6.82
N LEU A 311 16.66 1.26 -8.14
CA LEU A 311 15.95 2.21 -8.98
C LEU A 311 14.45 2.25 -8.65
N THR A 312 13.82 1.09 -8.44
CA THR A 312 12.40 1.00 -8.08
C THR A 312 12.12 1.74 -6.79
N THR A 313 12.90 1.47 -5.75
CA THR A 313 12.75 2.10 -4.43
C THR A 313 12.97 3.61 -4.52
N LEU A 314 14.02 4.08 -5.21
CA LEU A 314 14.26 5.51 -5.38
C LEU A 314 13.09 6.19 -6.10
N TYR A 315 12.62 5.67 -7.23
CA TYR A 315 11.56 6.30 -8.00
C TYR A 315 10.19 6.26 -7.32
N TYR A 316 9.83 5.17 -6.64
CA TYR A 316 8.49 5.00 -6.09
C TYR A 316 8.33 5.42 -4.64
N LYS A 317 9.42 5.45 -3.86
CA LYS A 317 9.36 5.87 -2.45
C LYS A 317 9.96 7.25 -2.20
N PHE A 318 11.08 7.60 -2.84
CA PHE A 318 11.90 8.73 -2.40
C PHE A 318 11.87 9.96 -3.31
N LEU A 319 11.82 9.78 -4.62
CA LEU A 319 11.90 10.89 -5.56
C LEU A 319 10.58 11.64 -5.67
N ARG A 320 10.59 12.94 -5.41
CA ARG A 320 9.49 13.86 -5.75
C ARG A 320 9.57 14.18 -7.23
N VAL A 321 8.89 13.37 -8.05
CA VAL A 321 8.81 13.55 -9.50
C VAL A 321 7.35 13.51 -9.96
N ASP A 322 7.03 14.27 -11.00
CA ASP A 322 5.73 14.25 -11.66
C ASP A 322 5.94 13.93 -13.15
N PRO A 323 5.47 12.77 -13.65
CA PRO A 323 5.62 12.39 -15.06
C PRO A 323 4.92 13.36 -16.01
N LYS A 324 3.89 14.08 -15.57
CA LYS A 324 3.18 15.08 -16.38
C LYS A 324 3.95 16.40 -16.47
N CYS A 325 4.85 16.64 -15.50
CA CYS A 325 5.69 17.83 -15.43
C CYS A 325 7.18 17.46 -15.26
N PRO A 326 7.78 16.75 -16.25
CA PRO A 326 9.12 16.15 -16.10
C PRO A 326 10.24 17.18 -15.98
N ASP A 327 10.00 18.46 -16.31
CA ASP A 327 10.97 19.55 -16.18
C ASP A 327 10.66 20.50 -15.01
N ARG A 328 9.75 20.12 -14.10
CA ARG A 328 9.35 20.95 -12.95
C ARG A 328 10.57 21.34 -12.10
N GLU A 329 10.73 22.63 -11.85
CA GLU A 329 11.79 23.16 -10.98
C GLU A 329 11.60 22.69 -9.53
N GLY A 330 12.71 22.44 -8.82
CA GLY A 330 12.71 22.00 -7.42
C GLY A 330 12.34 20.53 -7.20
N ARG A 331 12.15 19.74 -8.27
CA ARG A 331 11.94 18.30 -8.16
C ARG A 331 13.25 17.56 -7.85
N ASP A 332 13.14 16.38 -7.27
CA ASP A 332 14.30 15.51 -7.08
C ASP A 332 14.78 14.95 -8.42
N ARG A 333 16.08 14.65 -8.51
CA ARG A 333 16.74 14.21 -9.74
C ARG A 333 17.49 12.92 -9.52
N LEU A 334 17.41 12.01 -10.48
CA LEU A 334 18.19 10.78 -10.50
C LEU A 334 19.00 10.69 -11.79
N ILE A 335 20.31 10.55 -11.65
CA ILE A 335 21.24 10.32 -12.75
C ILE A 335 21.65 8.85 -12.71
N LEU A 336 21.32 8.09 -13.76
CA LEU A 336 21.90 6.77 -13.98
C LEU A 336 23.25 6.93 -14.67
N SER A 337 24.31 7.00 -13.87
CA SER A 337 25.69 7.19 -14.33
C SER A 337 26.22 5.96 -15.07
N LYS A 338 25.91 4.76 -14.55
CA LYS A 338 26.09 3.46 -15.23
C LYS A 338 25.10 3.28 -16.39
N GLY A 339 25.19 4.18 -17.38
CA GLY A 339 24.19 4.37 -18.43
C GLY A 339 23.91 3.14 -19.29
N HIS A 340 24.80 2.14 -19.32
CA HIS A 340 24.53 0.88 -20.01
C HIS A 340 23.29 0.15 -19.46
N ALA A 341 22.94 0.39 -18.19
CA ALA A 341 21.72 -0.10 -17.54
C ALA A 341 20.45 0.69 -17.90
N ALA A 342 20.46 1.52 -18.95
CA ALA A 342 19.29 2.24 -19.45
C ALA A 342 17.98 1.42 -19.55
N PRO A 343 18.00 0.15 -20.01
CA PRO A 343 16.77 -0.63 -20.21
C PRO A 343 15.86 -0.67 -18.98
N ILE A 344 16.40 -0.98 -17.79
CA ILE A 344 15.60 -1.05 -16.56
C ILE A 344 15.06 0.32 -16.15
N LEU A 345 15.84 1.38 -16.35
CA LEU A 345 15.38 2.74 -16.09
C LEU A 345 14.21 3.11 -17.00
N TYR A 346 14.24 2.69 -18.27
CA TYR A 346 13.13 2.94 -19.18
C TYR A 346 11.87 2.16 -18.79
N CYS A 347 11.97 0.89 -18.38
CA CYS A 347 10.82 0.15 -17.84
C CYS A 347 10.15 0.91 -16.68
N ILE A 348 10.97 1.38 -15.73
CA ILE A 348 10.48 2.14 -14.56
C ILE A 348 9.84 3.47 -14.95
N LEU A 349 10.46 4.24 -15.86
CA LEU A 349 9.93 5.53 -16.30
C LEU A 349 8.64 5.39 -17.12
N ALA A 350 8.54 4.36 -17.95
CA ALA A 350 7.35 4.06 -18.73
C ALA A 350 6.16 3.72 -17.82
N GLU A 351 6.37 2.82 -16.86
CA GLU A 351 5.36 2.45 -15.86
C GLU A 351 4.96 3.64 -14.97
N LYS A 352 5.90 4.54 -14.66
CA LYS A 352 5.61 5.81 -13.98
C LYS A 352 4.81 6.80 -14.84
N GLY A 353 4.67 6.57 -16.15
CA GLY A 353 3.91 7.41 -17.06
C GLY A 353 4.68 8.59 -17.67
N PHE A 354 6.02 8.59 -17.64
CA PHE A 354 6.83 9.62 -18.33
C PHE A 354 6.70 9.55 -19.86
N PHE A 355 6.38 8.36 -20.37
CA PHE A 355 6.04 8.07 -21.76
C PHE A 355 5.23 6.76 -21.80
N PRO A 356 4.49 6.48 -22.89
CA PRO A 356 3.68 5.27 -23.01
C PRO A 356 4.52 3.99 -22.90
N VAL A 357 3.99 2.95 -22.25
CA VAL A 357 4.67 1.65 -22.04
C VAL A 357 4.96 0.97 -23.38
N GLU A 358 4.09 1.15 -24.36
CA GLU A 358 4.24 0.59 -25.70
C GLU A 358 5.49 1.14 -26.43
N GLU A 359 5.99 2.32 -26.06
CA GLU A 359 7.22 2.87 -26.64
C GLU A 359 8.46 2.03 -26.27
N LEU A 360 8.43 1.19 -25.23
CA LEU A 360 9.51 0.27 -24.89
C LEU A 360 9.87 -0.64 -26.08
N GLU A 361 8.89 -1.00 -26.91
CA GLU A 361 9.11 -1.80 -28.13
C GLU A 361 9.99 -1.08 -29.18
N THR A 362 10.23 0.22 -29.03
CA THR A 362 11.12 1.00 -29.90
C THR A 362 12.56 1.06 -29.37
N PHE A 363 12.87 0.43 -28.24
CA PHE A 363 14.20 0.47 -27.63
C PHE A 363 15.32 0.13 -28.63
N ARG A 364 16.34 0.99 -28.66
CA ARG A 364 17.50 0.95 -29.58
C ARG A 364 17.16 0.97 -31.08
N GLN A 365 15.91 1.20 -31.47
CA GLN A 365 15.53 1.33 -32.87
C GLN A 365 15.82 2.73 -33.41
N ALA A 366 16.03 2.82 -34.73
CA ALA A 366 16.23 4.10 -35.41
C ALA A 366 15.03 5.04 -35.17
N GLY A 367 15.31 6.31 -34.87
CA GLY A 367 14.27 7.30 -34.59
C GLY A 367 13.63 7.19 -33.20
N SER A 368 13.86 6.12 -32.44
CA SER A 368 13.35 6.01 -31.08
C SER A 368 13.95 7.09 -30.17
N ARG A 369 13.19 7.49 -29.14
CA ARG A 369 13.74 8.24 -28.02
C ARG A 369 14.55 7.37 -27.06
N LEU A 370 14.20 6.08 -26.96
CA LEU A 370 14.79 5.11 -26.03
C LEU A 370 16.12 4.57 -26.58
N GLN A 371 17.16 5.40 -26.46
CA GLN A 371 18.51 5.08 -26.93
C GLN A 371 19.20 4.03 -26.07
N GLY A 372 20.23 3.37 -26.60
CA GLY A 372 20.95 2.32 -25.88
C GLY A 372 21.65 2.75 -24.59
N HIS A 373 21.84 4.06 -24.40
CA HIS A 373 22.23 4.74 -23.17
C HIS A 373 21.28 5.95 -22.97
N PRO A 374 21.05 6.41 -21.72
CA PRO A 374 20.16 7.54 -21.45
C PRO A 374 20.52 8.78 -22.27
N CYS A 375 19.51 9.44 -22.84
CA CYS A 375 19.69 10.67 -23.60
C CYS A 375 18.68 11.73 -23.14
N ARG A 376 19.16 12.75 -22.42
CA ARG A 376 18.33 13.85 -21.88
C ARG A 376 17.51 14.55 -22.96
N HIS A 377 18.08 14.74 -24.15
CA HIS A 377 17.42 15.47 -25.24
C HIS A 377 16.24 14.72 -25.86
N LYS A 378 16.16 13.40 -25.67
CA LYS A 378 15.15 12.56 -26.31
C LYS A 378 14.08 12.05 -25.34
N THR A 379 14.48 11.68 -24.12
CA THR A 379 13.61 10.93 -23.21
C THR A 379 13.24 11.77 -21.98
N PRO A 380 11.93 12.06 -21.77
CA PRO A 380 11.45 12.71 -20.55
C PRO A 380 11.85 11.94 -19.29
N GLY A 381 12.19 12.67 -18.22
CA GLY A 381 12.64 12.08 -16.96
C GLY A 381 14.12 11.66 -16.92
N ILE A 382 14.86 11.81 -18.03
CA ILE A 382 16.33 11.63 -18.06
C ILE A 382 17.03 12.95 -17.78
N GLU A 383 17.81 13.01 -16.70
CA GLU A 383 18.50 14.23 -16.26
C GLU A 383 19.74 14.58 -17.04
N CYS A 384 20.45 13.56 -17.50
CA CYS A 384 21.77 13.66 -18.11
C CYS A 384 21.92 12.58 -19.19
N SER A 385 22.57 12.94 -20.29
CA SER A 385 22.99 11.94 -21.27
C SER A 385 24.21 11.21 -20.72
N SER A 386 24.07 9.92 -20.41
CA SER A 386 25.15 9.08 -19.86
C SER A 386 25.54 7.98 -20.85
N GLY A 387 26.52 7.15 -20.48
CA GLY A 387 27.08 6.10 -21.33
C GLY A 387 28.59 6.02 -21.17
N PRO A 388 29.32 7.10 -21.49
CA PRO A 388 30.70 7.23 -21.04
C PRO A 388 30.73 7.22 -19.51
N LEU A 389 31.44 6.24 -18.94
CA LEU A 389 31.50 6.05 -17.49
C LEU A 389 32.20 7.23 -16.81
N GLY A 390 31.85 7.48 -15.55
CA GLY A 390 32.51 8.45 -14.68
C GLY A 390 31.97 9.88 -14.76
N LEU A 391 31.10 10.18 -15.73
CA LEU A 391 30.59 11.54 -15.96
C LEU A 391 29.39 11.90 -15.08
N GLY A 392 28.57 10.92 -14.65
CA GLY A 392 27.30 11.22 -14.00
C GLY A 392 27.45 11.82 -12.61
N LEU A 393 28.49 11.45 -11.84
CA LEU A 393 28.74 12.09 -10.53
C LEU A 393 29.13 13.57 -10.69
N GLY A 394 29.94 13.90 -11.70
CA GLY A 394 30.26 15.29 -12.05
C GLY A 394 29.01 16.09 -12.45
N ALA A 395 28.12 15.50 -13.24
CA ALA A 395 26.84 16.11 -13.58
C ALA A 395 25.95 16.32 -12.34
N GLY A 396 25.88 15.33 -11.45
CA GLY A 396 25.12 15.40 -10.19
C GLY A 396 25.67 16.46 -9.24
N LEU A 397 26.99 16.58 -9.13
CA LEU A 397 27.67 17.68 -8.44
C LEU A 397 27.22 19.04 -8.97
N GLY A 398 27.22 19.23 -10.31
CA GLY A 398 26.76 20.47 -10.94
C GLY A 398 25.29 20.78 -10.65
N MET A 399 24.41 19.78 -10.70
CA MET A 399 23.00 19.95 -10.37
C MET A 399 22.78 20.29 -8.89
N ALA A 400 23.47 19.61 -7.98
CA ALA A 400 23.39 19.90 -6.55
C ALA A 400 23.90 21.33 -6.22
N LEU A 401 24.99 21.75 -6.86
CA LEU A 401 25.46 23.15 -6.75
C LEU A 401 24.39 24.15 -7.20
N ALA A 402 23.71 23.88 -8.32
CA ALA A 402 22.65 24.74 -8.82
C ALA A 402 21.47 24.82 -7.84
N GLU A 403 20.99 23.69 -7.31
CA GLU A 403 19.89 23.68 -6.34
C GLU A 403 20.27 24.39 -5.03
N LYS A 404 21.52 24.23 -4.57
CA LYS A 404 22.04 24.97 -3.42
C LYS A 404 22.06 26.48 -3.63
N LEU A 405 22.49 26.94 -4.81
CA LEU A 405 22.47 28.37 -5.17
C LEU A 405 21.04 28.93 -5.21
N LYS A 406 20.08 28.11 -5.65
CA LYS A 406 18.65 28.45 -5.68
C LYS A 406 17.96 28.34 -4.32
N LYS A 407 18.65 27.82 -3.29
CA LYS A 407 18.05 27.49 -1.98
C LYS A 407 16.87 26.52 -2.10
N SER A 408 16.93 25.61 -3.07
CA SER A 408 15.95 24.53 -3.22
C SER A 408 16.26 23.40 -2.22
N ASP A 409 15.21 22.69 -1.79
CA ASP A 409 15.29 21.47 -1.01
C ASP A 409 15.34 20.20 -1.87
N ALA A 410 15.49 20.35 -3.20
CA ALA A 410 15.65 19.26 -4.15
C ALA A 410 16.88 18.40 -3.83
N ARG A 411 16.72 17.08 -3.98
CA ARG A 411 17.78 16.09 -3.78
C ARG A 411 18.24 15.50 -5.10
N ILE A 412 19.54 15.24 -5.18
CA ILE A 412 20.21 14.69 -6.35
C ILE A 412 20.74 13.31 -6.00
N PHE A 413 20.27 12.30 -6.72
CA PHE A 413 20.73 10.92 -6.63
C PHE A 413 21.57 10.55 -7.86
N VAL A 414 22.69 9.87 -7.64
CA VAL A 414 23.55 9.37 -8.73
C VAL A 414 23.81 7.89 -8.54
N VAL A 415 23.25 7.04 -9.42
CA VAL A 415 23.46 5.59 -9.40
C VAL A 415 24.64 5.24 -10.29
N MET A 416 25.68 4.65 -9.70
CA MET A 416 26.97 4.36 -10.34
C MET A 416 27.29 2.86 -10.29
N GLY A 417 28.16 2.41 -11.19
CA GLY A 417 28.74 1.07 -11.14
C GLY A 417 30.07 1.01 -10.38
N ASP A 418 30.43 -0.15 -9.87
CA ASP A 418 31.73 -0.40 -9.25
C ASP A 418 32.93 -0.42 -10.22
N GLY A 419 32.73 -0.80 -11.48
CA GLY A 419 33.73 -0.56 -12.52
C GLY A 419 33.84 0.90 -12.95
N GLU A 420 32.74 1.65 -12.84
CA GLU A 420 32.72 3.07 -13.18
C GLU A 420 33.59 3.92 -12.24
N ILE A 421 33.66 3.58 -10.95
CA ILE A 421 34.46 4.34 -9.97
C ILE A 421 35.97 4.20 -10.18
N GLN A 422 36.41 3.45 -11.18
CA GLN A 422 37.81 3.41 -11.60
C GLN A 422 38.20 4.64 -12.43
N GLU A 423 37.21 5.32 -13.01
CA GLU A 423 37.42 6.57 -13.72
C GLU A 423 37.87 7.69 -12.78
N GLY A 424 38.95 8.37 -13.14
CA GLY A 424 39.52 9.47 -12.33
C GLY A 424 38.52 10.61 -12.07
N ALA A 425 37.65 10.88 -13.06
CA ALA A 425 36.63 11.91 -12.98
C ALA A 425 35.66 11.74 -11.80
N VAL A 426 35.41 10.49 -11.38
CA VAL A 426 34.58 10.21 -10.19
C VAL A 426 35.24 10.78 -8.94
N TRP A 427 36.55 10.61 -8.78
CA TRP A 427 37.29 11.06 -7.59
C TRP A 427 37.49 12.58 -7.56
N GLU A 428 37.63 13.21 -8.73
CA GLU A 428 37.62 14.67 -8.85
C GLU A 428 36.27 15.26 -8.41
N ALA A 429 35.17 14.70 -8.92
CA ALA A 429 33.82 15.12 -8.55
C ALA A 429 33.53 14.84 -7.05
N ALA A 430 33.97 13.68 -6.54
CA ALA A 430 33.82 13.32 -5.13
C ALA A 430 34.53 14.31 -4.20
N SER A 431 35.76 14.70 -4.52
CA SER A 431 36.53 15.67 -3.74
C SER A 431 35.87 17.07 -3.78
N ALA A 432 35.37 17.47 -4.95
CA ALA A 432 34.67 18.74 -5.11
C ALA A 432 33.35 18.79 -4.32
N ALA A 433 32.57 17.72 -4.29
CA ALA A 433 31.31 17.67 -3.54
C ALA A 433 31.49 17.92 -2.03
N VAL A 434 32.60 17.44 -1.45
CA VAL A 434 32.96 17.69 -0.06
C VAL A 434 33.33 19.16 0.16
N LYS A 435 34.18 19.74 -0.70
CA LYS A 435 34.52 21.17 -0.66
C LYS A 435 33.28 22.06 -0.60
N TYR A 436 32.26 21.72 -1.37
CA TYR A 436 31.02 22.48 -1.47
C TYR A 436 29.93 22.08 -0.46
N ARG A 437 30.17 21.09 0.41
CA ARG A 437 29.26 20.66 1.47
C ARG A 437 27.86 20.32 0.94
N LEU A 438 27.79 19.41 -0.02
CA LEU A 438 26.56 19.06 -0.74
C LEU A 438 25.82 17.89 -0.07
N ASP A 439 25.13 18.16 1.03
CA ASP A 439 24.37 17.15 1.81
C ASP A 439 23.06 16.65 1.19
N HIS A 440 22.64 17.26 0.09
CA HIS A 440 21.53 16.82 -0.75
C HIS A 440 22.00 16.07 -2.00
N LEU A 441 23.31 15.81 -2.14
CA LEU A 441 23.87 14.90 -3.13
C LEU A 441 24.10 13.52 -2.50
N THR A 442 23.40 12.51 -3.00
CA THR A 442 23.53 11.11 -2.59
C THR A 442 23.98 10.26 -3.76
N ALA A 443 25.17 9.68 -3.66
CA ALA A 443 25.62 8.65 -4.59
C ALA A 443 25.11 7.27 -4.12
N VAL A 444 24.77 6.40 -5.06
CA VAL A 444 24.40 5.00 -4.81
C VAL A 444 25.29 4.14 -5.68
N LEU A 445 26.16 3.34 -5.06
CA LEU A 445 27.05 2.43 -5.76
C LEU A 445 26.41 1.05 -5.83
N ASP A 446 26.09 0.60 -7.04
CA ASP A 446 25.74 -0.78 -7.34
C ASP A 446 27.03 -1.63 -7.31
N PHE A 447 27.32 -2.21 -6.14
CA PHE A 447 28.53 -2.97 -5.88
C PHE A 447 28.27 -4.46 -6.09
N ASN A 448 28.31 -4.87 -7.36
CA ASN A 448 28.00 -6.23 -7.81
C ASN A 448 29.25 -7.10 -8.08
N GLY A 449 30.44 -6.52 -8.01
CA GLY A 449 31.72 -7.21 -8.10
C GLY A 449 32.17 -7.56 -9.53
N VAL A 450 31.45 -7.16 -10.58
CA VAL A 450 31.67 -7.69 -11.94
C VAL A 450 31.61 -6.59 -13.02
N GLN A 451 32.63 -6.57 -13.89
CA GLN A 451 32.78 -5.65 -15.02
C GLN A 451 32.46 -6.31 -16.37
N LEU A 452 32.90 -5.69 -17.48
CA LEU A 452 32.79 -6.27 -18.82
C LEU A 452 33.69 -7.50 -18.98
N ASP A 453 34.98 -7.36 -18.64
CA ASP A 453 36.02 -8.35 -18.96
C ASP A 453 36.29 -9.36 -17.82
N GLY A 454 35.65 -9.20 -16.66
CA GLY A 454 35.87 -10.07 -15.51
C GLY A 454 35.31 -9.53 -14.20
N THR A 455 35.69 -10.15 -13.10
CA THR A 455 35.41 -9.62 -11.75
C THR A 455 36.30 -8.43 -11.43
N LEU A 456 35.92 -7.60 -10.45
CA LEU A 456 36.78 -6.49 -10.01
C LEU A 456 38.15 -6.98 -9.55
N GLU A 457 38.21 -8.10 -8.82
CA GLU A 457 39.46 -8.67 -8.30
C GLU A 457 40.42 -9.11 -9.43
N GLU A 458 39.90 -9.55 -10.56
CA GLU A 458 40.71 -9.93 -11.72
C GLU A 458 41.18 -8.74 -12.54
N ILE A 459 40.32 -7.73 -12.72
CA ILE A 459 40.58 -6.61 -13.62
C ILE A 459 41.30 -5.47 -12.92
N LEU A 460 40.72 -4.93 -11.85
CA LEU A 460 41.30 -3.87 -11.05
C LEU A 460 40.66 -3.85 -9.65
N PRO A 461 41.30 -4.50 -8.66
CA PRO A 461 40.77 -4.64 -7.31
C PRO A 461 40.38 -3.29 -6.69
N PRO A 462 39.19 -3.19 -6.06
CA PRO A 462 38.68 -1.90 -5.57
C PRO A 462 39.30 -1.50 -4.23
N GLY A 463 39.89 -2.44 -3.50
CA GLY A 463 40.34 -2.27 -2.12
C GLY A 463 39.16 -2.04 -1.16
N ASP A 464 39.45 -1.42 -0.01
CA ASP A 464 38.44 -1.07 0.99
C ASP A 464 37.69 0.20 0.54
N LEU A 465 36.57 0.02 -0.15
CA LEU A 465 35.77 1.11 -0.68
C LEU A 465 35.20 2.01 0.41
N VAL A 466 34.82 1.46 1.57
CA VAL A 466 34.32 2.24 2.70
C VAL A 466 35.40 3.24 3.13
N LYS A 467 36.61 2.75 3.44
CA LYS A 467 37.72 3.62 3.85
C LYS A 467 38.11 4.60 2.77
N ARG A 468 38.06 4.21 1.49
CA ARG A 468 38.39 5.09 0.37
C ARG A 468 37.43 6.28 0.28
N TRP A 469 36.12 6.05 0.39
CA TRP A 469 35.12 7.11 0.36
C TRP A 469 35.12 7.96 1.65
N GLU A 470 35.35 7.36 2.80
CA GLU A 470 35.56 8.07 4.06
C GLU A 470 36.78 9.00 3.99
N ALA A 471 37.89 8.54 3.41
CA ALA A 471 39.11 9.33 3.23
C ALA A 471 38.91 10.55 2.32
N VAL A 472 38.01 10.46 1.32
CA VAL A 472 37.61 11.61 0.49
C VAL A 472 36.74 12.60 1.30
N GLY A 473 36.08 12.15 2.36
CA GLY A 473 35.26 12.97 3.26
C GLY A 473 33.75 12.77 3.11
N TRP A 474 33.32 11.70 2.46
CA TRP A 474 31.89 11.36 2.30
C TRP A 474 31.33 10.67 3.54
N ASN A 475 30.01 10.83 3.76
CA ASN A 475 29.29 9.95 4.67
C ASN A 475 29.04 8.62 3.95
N VAL A 476 29.50 7.50 4.52
CA VAL A 476 29.39 6.18 3.89
C VAL A 476 28.36 5.34 4.62
N ILE A 477 27.41 4.78 3.88
CA ILE A 477 26.37 3.89 4.37
C ILE A 477 26.45 2.61 3.54
N SER A 478 26.38 1.45 4.18
CA SER A 478 26.37 0.15 3.48
C SER A 478 25.03 -0.53 3.69
N CYS A 479 24.54 -1.22 2.66
CA CYS A 479 23.34 -2.05 2.74
C CYS A 479 23.39 -3.25 1.81
N ASP A 480 22.53 -4.22 2.07
CA ASP A 480 22.12 -5.16 1.02
C ASP A 480 21.29 -4.43 -0.04
N GLY A 481 21.76 -4.45 -1.29
CA GLY A 481 21.13 -3.80 -2.43
C GLY A 481 19.95 -4.58 -3.03
N HIS A 482 19.60 -5.74 -2.47
CA HIS A 482 18.40 -6.51 -2.79
C HIS A 482 17.39 -6.55 -1.64
N SER A 483 17.71 -5.93 -0.49
CA SER A 483 16.80 -5.76 0.64
C SER A 483 16.13 -4.40 0.58
N ILE A 484 14.86 -4.34 0.15
CA ILE A 484 14.08 -3.10 0.13
C ILE A 484 14.09 -2.37 1.49
N PRO A 485 13.92 -3.06 2.65
CA PRO A 485 13.97 -2.39 3.94
C PRO A 485 15.32 -1.71 4.21
N GLU A 486 16.43 -2.37 3.87
CA GLU A 486 17.77 -1.81 4.07
C GLU A 486 18.07 -0.65 3.11
N ILE A 487 17.61 -0.72 1.87
CA ILE A 487 17.71 0.38 0.90
C ILE A 487 16.94 1.59 1.44
N MET A 488 15.69 1.40 1.89
CA MET A 488 14.85 2.47 2.43
C MET A 488 15.51 3.13 3.64
N LYS A 489 15.99 2.34 4.59
CA LYS A 489 16.72 2.82 5.77
C LYS A 489 17.97 3.60 5.37
N SER A 490 18.73 3.12 4.39
CA SER A 490 19.98 3.76 3.95
C SER A 490 19.74 5.10 3.28
N VAL A 491 18.68 5.23 2.47
CA VAL A 491 18.30 6.50 1.87
C VAL A 491 17.85 7.49 2.94
N GLU A 492 17.09 7.06 3.95
CA GLU A 492 16.71 7.95 5.06
C GLU A 492 17.91 8.42 5.89
N LEU A 493 18.87 7.53 6.18
CA LEU A 493 20.13 7.91 6.84
C LEU A 493 20.92 8.92 6.01
N ALA A 494 21.01 8.72 4.69
CA ALA A 494 21.64 9.69 3.79
C ALA A 494 20.90 11.04 3.81
N LYS A 495 19.57 11.03 3.90
CA LYS A 495 18.75 12.24 4.01
C LYS A 495 18.93 12.99 5.32
N GLN A 496 19.33 12.31 6.40
CA GLN A 496 19.61 12.92 7.70
C GLN A 496 21.02 13.53 7.79
N CYS A 497 21.94 13.12 6.92
CA CYS A 497 23.28 13.70 6.87
C CYS A 497 23.24 15.19 6.52
N ARG A 498 24.14 15.97 7.11
CA ARG A 498 24.27 17.42 6.90
C ARG A 498 25.73 17.78 6.65
N GLN A 499 25.96 18.89 5.94
CA GLN A 499 27.29 19.48 5.65
C GLN A 499 28.24 18.65 4.78
N LYS A 500 27.90 17.43 4.38
CA LYS A 500 28.71 16.60 3.46
C LYS A 500 27.83 15.66 2.64
N PRO A 501 28.27 15.29 1.43
CA PRO A 501 27.55 14.32 0.60
C PRO A 501 27.57 12.92 1.22
N SER A 502 26.63 12.08 0.80
CA SER A 502 26.49 10.69 1.24
C SER A 502 26.68 9.72 0.08
N ILE A 503 27.32 8.58 0.32
CA ILE A 503 27.35 7.44 -0.60
C ILE A 503 26.75 6.22 0.09
N ILE A 504 25.82 5.57 -0.61
CA ILE A 504 25.26 4.27 -0.23
C ILE A 504 25.99 3.20 -1.06
N ILE A 505 26.79 2.37 -0.42
CA ILE A 505 27.45 1.21 -1.02
C ILE A 505 26.49 0.03 -0.89
N ALA A 506 25.71 -0.20 -1.95
CA ALA A 506 24.71 -1.25 -2.01
C ALA A 506 25.35 -2.52 -2.57
N LYS A 507 25.52 -3.54 -1.74
CA LYS A 507 26.03 -4.84 -2.18
C LYS A 507 24.96 -5.56 -2.98
N THR A 508 25.25 -5.88 -4.23
CA THR A 508 24.30 -6.48 -5.18
C THR A 508 24.91 -7.70 -5.87
N VAL A 509 24.12 -8.38 -6.70
CA VAL A 509 24.54 -9.49 -7.55
C VAL A 509 24.25 -9.11 -9.00
N LYS A 510 25.28 -9.13 -9.85
CA LYS A 510 25.12 -8.88 -11.29
C LYS A 510 24.24 -9.96 -11.88
N GLY A 511 23.14 -9.61 -12.56
CA GLY A 511 22.22 -10.61 -13.10
C GLY A 511 21.22 -11.18 -12.09
N ARG A 512 20.99 -10.49 -10.95
CA ARG A 512 20.07 -10.94 -9.88
C ARG A 512 18.74 -11.48 -10.39
N GLY A 513 18.30 -12.60 -9.83
CA GLY A 513 17.00 -13.23 -10.11
C GLY A 513 17.00 -14.16 -11.33
N VAL A 514 18.14 -14.30 -12.01
CA VAL A 514 18.33 -15.28 -13.08
C VAL A 514 19.64 -16.04 -12.83
N SER A 515 19.52 -17.25 -12.30
CA SER A 515 20.61 -18.05 -11.71
C SER A 515 21.83 -18.23 -12.62
N PHE A 516 21.61 -18.41 -13.92
CA PHE A 516 22.69 -18.58 -14.90
C PHE A 516 23.30 -17.26 -15.37
N MET A 517 22.72 -16.11 -15.00
CA MET A 517 23.27 -14.77 -15.20
C MET A 517 23.99 -14.24 -13.96
N GLU A 518 23.62 -14.71 -12.78
CA GLU A 518 24.17 -14.24 -11.51
C GLU A 518 25.71 -14.36 -11.43
N GLY A 519 26.37 -13.23 -11.16
CA GLY A 519 27.82 -13.14 -10.96
C GLY A 519 28.66 -13.34 -12.23
N ARG A 520 28.07 -13.35 -13.43
CA ARG A 520 28.77 -13.70 -14.67
C ARG A 520 29.00 -12.51 -15.59
N HIS A 521 30.27 -12.19 -15.87
CA HIS A 521 30.64 -11.09 -16.77
C HIS A 521 30.12 -11.29 -18.20
N GLN A 522 29.95 -12.54 -18.65
CA GLN A 522 29.42 -12.84 -19.98
C GLN A 522 28.02 -12.23 -20.18
N TRP A 523 27.24 -12.06 -19.11
CA TRP A 523 25.92 -11.45 -19.16
C TRP A 523 25.93 -9.93 -19.00
N HIS A 524 27.10 -9.27 -19.04
CA HIS A 524 27.17 -7.82 -19.03
C HIS A 524 26.46 -7.20 -20.24
N GLY A 525 26.66 -7.74 -21.43
CA GLY A 525 26.07 -7.24 -22.69
C GLY A 525 25.66 -8.32 -23.70
N LYS A 526 25.62 -9.59 -23.27
CA LYS A 526 25.24 -10.72 -24.14
C LYS A 526 23.75 -10.68 -24.48
N VAL A 527 23.46 -11.00 -25.73
CA VAL A 527 22.09 -11.17 -26.24
C VAL A 527 21.44 -12.38 -25.58
N ILE A 528 20.18 -12.21 -25.16
CA ILE A 528 19.35 -13.29 -24.62
C ILE A 528 18.76 -14.04 -25.82
N ASN A 529 19.13 -15.30 -26.01
CA ASN A 529 18.56 -16.16 -27.05
C ASN A 529 17.23 -16.80 -26.58
N ASP A 530 16.51 -17.48 -27.46
CA ASP A 530 15.20 -18.08 -27.14
C ASP A 530 15.23 -19.12 -26.01
N GLU A 531 16.31 -19.91 -25.90
CA GLU A 531 16.48 -20.91 -24.84
C GLU A 531 16.75 -20.25 -23.49
N ASP A 532 17.69 -19.29 -23.47
CA ASP A 532 18.02 -18.51 -22.29
C ASP A 532 16.83 -17.67 -21.82
N PHE A 533 16.04 -17.10 -22.75
CA PHE A 533 14.81 -16.36 -22.44
C PHE A 533 13.78 -17.26 -21.76
N LYS A 534 13.47 -18.43 -22.33
CA LYS A 534 12.52 -19.39 -21.74
C LYS A 534 12.96 -19.80 -20.34
N ARG A 535 14.25 -20.11 -20.14
CA ARG A 535 14.79 -20.48 -18.83
C ARG A 535 14.70 -19.34 -17.82
N ALA A 536 15.07 -18.12 -18.21
CA ALA A 536 14.96 -16.94 -17.34
C ALA A 536 13.51 -16.65 -16.92
N MET A 537 12.56 -16.70 -17.86
CA MET A 537 11.14 -16.48 -17.55
C MET A 537 10.59 -17.55 -16.61
N GLN A 538 10.97 -18.82 -16.78
CA GLN A 538 10.60 -19.90 -15.86
C GLN A 538 11.10 -19.65 -14.44
N GLU A 539 12.35 -19.22 -14.26
CA GLU A 539 12.90 -18.89 -12.93
C GLU A 539 12.13 -17.73 -12.29
N LEU A 540 11.87 -16.66 -13.05
CA LEU A 540 11.14 -15.48 -12.57
C LEU A 540 9.64 -15.75 -12.30
N ASP A 541 9.05 -16.76 -12.92
CA ASP A 541 7.68 -17.21 -12.65
C ASP A 541 7.60 -18.11 -11.41
N MET A 542 8.63 -18.93 -11.16
CA MET A 542 8.69 -19.84 -10.00
C MET A 542 8.94 -19.12 -8.66
N GLU A 543 9.57 -17.93 -8.65
CA GLU A 543 9.66 -17.06 -7.45
C GLU A 543 8.28 -16.76 -6.83
N ARG A 544 7.18 -16.92 -7.58
CA ARG A 544 5.80 -16.76 -7.08
C ARG A 544 5.33 -17.92 -6.20
N GLY A 545 5.91 -19.12 -6.35
CA GLY A 545 5.46 -20.36 -5.72
C GLY A 545 6.09 -20.66 -4.36
N GLU A 546 7.35 -20.27 -4.15
CA GLU A 546 8.09 -20.61 -2.91
C GLU A 546 7.68 -19.73 -1.72
N GLN A 547 7.21 -18.50 -1.93
CA GLN A 547 6.57 -17.70 -0.87
C GLN A 547 5.17 -18.21 -0.47
N SER A 548 4.56 -19.08 -1.29
CA SER A 548 3.25 -19.71 -0.99
C SER A 548 3.35 -21.17 -0.51
N ALA A 549 4.55 -21.75 -0.51
CA ALA A 549 4.78 -23.16 -0.18
C ALA A 549 5.68 -23.37 1.04
N GLY A 550 6.04 -22.28 1.72
CA GLY A 550 6.95 -22.26 2.86
C GLY A 550 6.37 -21.59 4.11
N GLU A 551 5.07 -21.74 4.38
CA GLU A 551 4.46 -21.45 5.70
C GLU A 551 3.40 -22.50 6.07
#